data_AF-Q4CKB5-F1
#
_entry.id   AF-Q4CKB5-F1
#
_cell.length_a   1.000
_cell.length_b   1.000
_cell.length_c   1.000
_cell.angle_alpha   90.00
_cell.angle_beta   90.00
_cell.angle_gamma   90.00
#
_symmetry.space_group_name_H-M   'P 1'
#
loop_
_entity.id
_entity.type
_entity.pdbx_description
1 polymer ?
#
loop_
_entity_poly.entity_id
_entity_poly.type
_entity_poly.pdbx_seq_one_letter_code
_entity_poly.pdbx_strand_id
1 'polypeptide(L)'
;NRFPPGSRVTVVDSVLIAEARVAYRGAYGLGDASACLVLHNVNLTGSVLTIARTHMAAVFRDAVGVLFVGGVALSSRGALYVDGLLVQTVLGLCVSVEGGVAASGGSVVAFVDSDFLLCKHAVSVRGAVSVSGSAVALVRSEFLSTEDYAVAFYSTVGLAGGSMLLAKGNVHDGVSREMLYAAGAVTAAGSTLSFVRNRALLPRMLSLSLSLAAGAHLRVACNDAGGRVLSTAEEYAAAGFGDAGSIDVAGCDDCDRDTHCYAPGTATASMKDGVCVCLCGSGGYGEACVPVGAPALPSAVGTAPSVFFREGVTLQSVFVVPAGASEVTLRHVVLDGVSPVLYVPWMARDGVRIVVQDVSLLNG
;
A
#
# COMPACT_ATOMS: atom_id res chain seq x y z
N ASN A 1 1.21 -19.27 1.87
CA ASN A 1 0.92 -19.96 3.16
C ASN A 1 2.11 -20.72 3.76
N ARG A 2 3.36 -20.23 3.68
CA ARG A 2 4.54 -20.92 4.28
C ARG A 2 5.01 -20.32 5.60
N PHE A 3 4.34 -19.31 6.13
CA PHE A 3 4.64 -18.75 7.44
C PHE A 3 3.40 -18.87 8.34
N PRO A 4 3.56 -19.18 9.63
CA PRO A 4 2.45 -19.25 10.57
C PRO A 4 1.75 -17.89 10.72
N PRO A 5 0.46 -17.86 11.09
CA PRO A 5 -0.22 -16.63 11.49
C PRO A 5 0.58 -15.85 12.54
N GLY A 6 0.54 -14.51 12.46
CA GLY A 6 1.34 -13.66 13.36
C GLY A 6 2.76 -13.33 12.87
N SER A 7 3.18 -13.90 11.73
CA SER A 7 4.51 -13.67 11.18
C SER A 7 4.67 -12.25 10.65
N ARG A 8 5.90 -11.73 10.73
CA ARG A 8 6.25 -10.39 10.27
C ARG A 8 7.41 -10.47 9.29
N VAL A 9 7.21 -9.96 8.09
CA VAL A 9 8.23 -9.91 7.04
C VAL A 9 8.45 -8.45 6.67
N THR A 10 9.68 -7.98 6.76
CA THR A 10 10.06 -6.60 6.51
C THR A 10 11.22 -6.55 5.53
N VAL A 11 11.03 -5.85 4.41
CA VAL A 11 12.09 -5.37 3.52
C VAL A 11 12.26 -3.89 3.80
N VAL A 12 13.45 -3.46 4.18
CA VAL A 12 13.71 -2.09 4.61
C VAL A 12 15.06 -1.56 4.12
N ASP A 13 15.18 -0.25 3.93
CA ASP A 13 16.45 0.42 3.55
C ASP A 13 17.11 -0.18 2.31
N SER A 14 16.33 -0.66 1.35
CA SER A 14 16.81 -1.50 0.24
C SER A 14 16.80 -0.78 -1.10
N VAL A 15 17.62 -1.24 -2.05
CA VAL A 15 17.70 -0.72 -3.42
C VAL A 15 17.61 -1.89 -4.41
N LEU A 16 16.49 -1.99 -5.14
CA LEU A 16 16.25 -3.05 -6.13
C LEU A 16 16.20 -2.45 -7.54
N ILE A 17 17.23 -2.70 -8.34
CA ILE A 17 17.32 -2.18 -9.70
C ILE A 17 17.23 -3.33 -10.69
N ALA A 18 16.23 -3.29 -11.59
CA ALA A 18 16.13 -4.20 -12.72
C ALA A 18 16.82 -3.57 -13.94
N GLU A 19 18.06 -3.98 -14.21
CA GLU A 19 18.85 -3.48 -15.34
C GLU A 19 18.47 -4.15 -16.67
N ALA A 20 17.94 -5.37 -16.61
CA ALA A 20 17.47 -6.13 -17.76
C ALA A 20 16.13 -6.81 -17.46
N ARG A 21 15.47 -7.33 -18.51
CA ARG A 21 14.22 -8.10 -18.35
C ARG A 21 14.50 -9.42 -17.64
N VAL A 22 13.76 -9.66 -16.56
CA VAL A 22 13.78 -10.89 -15.77
C VAL A 22 12.73 -11.86 -16.32
N ALA A 23 13.19 -12.98 -16.88
CA ALA A 23 12.29 -14.01 -17.40
C ALA A 23 11.91 -15.02 -16.31
N TYR A 24 10.79 -14.79 -15.64
CA TYR A 24 10.25 -15.74 -14.67
C TYR A 24 9.65 -16.97 -15.36
N ARG A 25 10.02 -18.18 -14.90
CA ARG A 25 9.63 -19.46 -15.53
C ARG A 25 9.08 -20.47 -14.53
N GLY A 26 8.49 -21.54 -15.07
CA GLY A 26 8.00 -22.68 -14.30
C GLY A 26 6.80 -22.31 -13.42
N ALA A 27 6.79 -22.79 -12.18
CA ALA A 27 5.69 -22.54 -11.22
C ALA A 27 5.52 -21.05 -10.85
N TYR A 28 6.51 -20.22 -11.14
CA TYR A 28 6.48 -18.77 -10.94
C TYR A 28 6.47 -18.00 -12.27
N GLY A 29 6.10 -18.66 -13.38
CA GLY A 29 6.07 -18.03 -14.69
C GLY A 29 5.12 -16.83 -14.74
N LEU A 30 5.62 -15.69 -15.23
CA LEU A 30 4.85 -14.44 -15.33
C LEU A 30 4.56 -14.03 -16.79
N GLY A 31 4.78 -14.95 -17.74
CA GLY A 31 4.77 -14.64 -19.15
C GLY A 31 5.87 -13.62 -19.48
N ASP A 32 5.49 -12.53 -20.15
CA ASP A 32 6.41 -11.46 -20.58
C ASP A 32 6.64 -10.38 -19.50
N ALA A 33 5.94 -10.47 -18.37
CA ALA A 33 6.08 -9.50 -17.29
C ALA A 33 7.43 -9.64 -16.57
N SER A 34 8.05 -8.50 -16.29
CA SER A 34 9.31 -8.39 -15.54
C SER A 34 9.12 -7.37 -14.42
N ALA A 35 9.68 -7.63 -13.24
CA ALA A 35 9.52 -6.75 -12.09
C ALA A 35 10.76 -6.67 -11.19
N CYS A 36 10.90 -5.61 -10.39
CA CYS A 36 11.97 -5.49 -9.39
C CYS A 36 11.71 -6.38 -8.16
N LEU A 37 10.46 -6.45 -7.71
CA LEU A 37 10.03 -7.32 -6.61
C LEU A 37 8.73 -8.05 -6.98
N VAL A 38 8.74 -9.38 -6.87
CA VAL A 38 7.56 -10.22 -7.12
C VAL A 38 7.12 -10.91 -5.83
N LEU A 39 5.82 -10.81 -5.53
CA LEU A 39 5.19 -11.41 -4.36
C LEU A 39 4.02 -12.30 -4.80
N HIS A 40 4.16 -13.62 -4.64
CA HIS A 40 3.14 -14.59 -5.05
C HIS A 40 2.19 -14.97 -3.90
N ASN A 41 0.89 -14.99 -4.20
CA ASN A 41 -0.20 -15.49 -3.36
C ASN A 41 -0.11 -14.97 -1.93
N VAL A 42 -0.06 -13.64 -1.78
CA VAL A 42 0.10 -12.98 -0.48
C VAL A 42 -1.16 -13.20 0.33
N ASN A 43 -1.03 -13.99 1.40
CA ASN A 43 -2.11 -14.28 2.33
C ASN A 43 -1.63 -14.05 3.77
N LEU A 44 -2.13 -12.99 4.39
CA LEU A 44 -1.68 -12.44 5.66
C LEU A 44 -2.79 -12.60 6.71
N THR A 45 -2.74 -13.69 7.47
CA THR A 45 -3.68 -13.95 8.58
C THR A 45 -3.02 -13.56 9.89
N GLY A 46 -3.38 -12.41 10.45
CA GLY A 46 -2.69 -11.80 11.61
C GLY A 46 -1.20 -11.51 11.36
N SER A 47 -0.77 -11.60 10.11
CA SER A 47 0.63 -11.41 9.68
C SER A 47 0.80 -10.05 9.03
N VAL A 48 2.03 -9.54 9.03
CA VAL A 48 2.36 -8.23 8.47
C VAL A 48 3.46 -8.38 7.42
N LEU A 49 3.23 -7.83 6.24
CA LEU A 49 4.26 -7.59 5.23
C LEU A 49 4.54 -6.10 5.16
N THR A 50 5.81 -5.72 5.26
CA THR A 50 6.24 -4.33 5.19
C THR A 50 7.34 -4.14 4.16
N ILE A 51 7.17 -3.13 3.31
CA ILE A 51 8.19 -2.61 2.40
C ILE A 51 8.40 -1.16 2.82
N ALA A 52 9.54 -0.88 3.45
CA ALA A 52 9.82 0.43 4.03
C ALA A 52 11.10 1.04 3.46
N ARG A 53 11.14 2.37 3.23
CA ARG A 53 12.33 3.11 2.79
C ARG A 53 13.12 2.39 1.70
N THR A 54 12.41 1.88 0.70
CA THR A 54 12.97 1.02 -0.34
C THR A 54 12.88 1.76 -1.65
N HIS A 55 13.98 1.78 -2.41
CA HIS A 55 14.02 2.35 -3.75
C HIS A 55 13.99 1.21 -4.77
N MET A 56 13.06 1.28 -5.73
CA MET A 56 13.01 0.37 -6.86
C MET A 56 13.06 1.13 -8.18
N ALA A 57 13.92 0.70 -9.08
CA ALA A 57 14.03 1.28 -10.41
C ALA A 57 14.13 0.20 -11.48
N ALA A 58 13.47 0.40 -12.62
CA ALA A 58 13.66 -0.43 -13.79
C ALA A 58 14.20 0.40 -14.95
N VAL A 59 15.31 -0.05 -15.55
CA VAL A 59 16.05 0.68 -16.59
C VAL A 59 15.57 0.31 -18.01
N PHE A 60 14.39 -0.30 -18.11
CA PHE A 60 13.74 -0.67 -19.36
C PHE A 60 12.22 -0.42 -19.27
N ARG A 61 11.58 -0.30 -20.44
CA ARG A 61 10.14 -0.01 -20.55
C ARG A 61 9.27 -1.19 -20.12
N ASP A 62 8.05 -0.88 -19.68
CA ASP A 62 6.99 -1.85 -19.35
C ASP A 62 7.32 -2.79 -18.18
N ALA A 63 8.31 -2.42 -17.36
CA ALA A 63 8.63 -3.12 -16.12
C ALA A 63 7.60 -2.86 -15.03
N VAL A 64 7.60 -3.69 -13.99
CA VAL A 64 6.83 -3.44 -12.77
C VAL A 64 7.76 -3.21 -11.58
N GLY A 65 7.51 -2.22 -10.73
CA GLY A 65 8.30 -2.05 -9.50
C GLY A 65 8.03 -3.18 -8.52
N VAL A 66 6.80 -3.20 -7.98
CA VAL A 66 6.29 -4.27 -7.11
C VAL A 66 5.11 -4.97 -7.78
N LEU A 67 5.24 -6.27 -8.01
CA LEU A 67 4.22 -7.10 -8.63
C LEU A 67 3.69 -8.14 -7.65
N PHE A 68 2.42 -8.02 -7.28
CA PHE A 68 1.69 -9.06 -6.54
C PHE A 68 0.97 -9.96 -7.53
N VAL A 69 1.17 -11.28 -7.43
CA VAL A 69 0.63 -12.27 -8.35
C VAL A 69 -0.26 -13.25 -7.59
N GLY A 70 -1.49 -13.45 -8.03
CA GLY A 70 -2.49 -14.27 -7.33
C GLY A 70 -3.22 -13.52 -6.20
N GLY A 71 -3.13 -12.18 -6.20
CA GLY A 71 -3.85 -11.30 -5.29
C GLY A 71 -3.20 -11.11 -3.91
N VAL A 72 -3.86 -10.27 -3.11
CA VAL A 72 -3.49 -9.96 -1.73
C VAL A 72 -4.70 -10.20 -0.83
N ALA A 73 -4.61 -11.19 0.06
CA ALA A 73 -5.64 -11.51 1.05
C ALA A 73 -5.14 -11.20 2.46
N LEU A 74 -5.90 -10.44 3.24
CA LEU A 74 -5.59 -10.05 4.61
C LEU A 74 -6.77 -10.39 5.52
N SER A 75 -6.50 -11.06 6.63
CA SER A 75 -7.53 -11.42 7.61
C SER A 75 -7.00 -11.34 9.03
N SER A 76 -7.91 -11.24 10.00
CA SER A 76 -7.58 -11.33 11.44
C SER A 76 -6.47 -10.36 11.86
N ARG A 77 -6.60 -9.08 11.49
CA ARG A 77 -5.59 -8.03 11.68
C ARG A 77 -4.29 -8.25 10.89
N GLY A 78 -4.43 -8.74 9.65
CA GLY A 78 -3.33 -8.80 8.70
C GLY A 78 -3.03 -7.42 8.11
N ALA A 79 -1.79 -7.16 7.72
CA ALA A 79 -1.45 -5.87 7.12
C ALA A 79 -0.41 -5.94 6.00
N LEU A 80 -0.66 -5.19 4.93
CA LEU A 80 0.33 -4.82 3.92
C LEU A 80 0.64 -3.34 4.13
N TYR A 81 1.87 -3.05 4.55
CA TYR A 81 2.36 -1.69 4.78
C TYR A 81 3.47 -1.36 3.79
N VAL A 82 3.27 -0.28 3.04
CA VAL A 82 4.26 0.29 2.14
C VAL A 82 4.52 1.71 2.64
N ASP A 83 5.75 2.00 3.04
CA ASP A 83 6.11 3.21 3.79
C ASP A 83 7.44 3.80 3.27
N GLY A 84 7.45 4.97 2.65
CA GLY A 84 8.70 5.47 2.05
C GLY A 84 9.15 4.65 0.85
N LEU A 85 8.23 4.08 0.08
CA LEU A 85 8.58 3.36 -1.15
C LEU A 85 8.78 4.38 -2.27
N LEU A 86 9.96 4.37 -2.90
CA LEU A 86 10.23 5.14 -4.11
C LEU A 86 10.33 4.19 -5.30
N VAL A 87 9.46 4.34 -6.30
CA VAL A 87 9.45 3.47 -7.49
C VAL A 87 9.54 4.30 -8.75
N GLN A 88 10.44 3.91 -9.66
CA GLN A 88 10.58 4.51 -10.98
C GLN A 88 10.58 3.44 -12.07
N THR A 89 9.53 3.40 -12.90
CA THR A 89 9.44 2.48 -14.05
C THR A 89 8.91 3.22 -15.28
N VAL A 90 9.77 3.54 -16.24
CA VAL A 90 9.40 4.33 -17.42
C VAL A 90 8.31 3.62 -18.24
N LEU A 91 7.10 4.20 -18.27
CA LEU A 91 5.88 3.63 -18.89
C LEU A 91 5.42 2.29 -18.31
N GLY A 92 6.05 1.85 -17.21
CA GLY A 92 5.74 0.61 -16.51
C GLY A 92 4.64 0.76 -15.48
N LEU A 93 4.53 -0.19 -14.56
CA LEU A 93 3.63 -0.10 -13.41
C LEU A 93 4.45 0.02 -12.13
N CYS A 94 4.18 1.00 -11.29
CA CYS A 94 4.91 1.13 -10.04
C CYS A 94 4.56 -0.03 -9.09
N VAL A 95 3.29 -0.14 -8.74
CA VAL A 95 2.74 -1.26 -7.97
C VAL A 95 1.57 -1.87 -8.74
N SER A 96 1.64 -3.17 -9.00
CA SER A 96 0.57 -3.91 -9.67
C SER A 96 0.13 -5.10 -8.84
N VAL A 97 -1.19 -5.26 -8.69
CA VAL A 97 -1.81 -6.41 -8.05
C VAL A 97 -2.63 -7.18 -9.07
N GLU A 98 -2.13 -8.35 -9.46
CA GLU A 98 -2.82 -9.30 -10.33
C GLU A 98 -3.55 -10.32 -9.45
N GLY A 99 -4.89 -10.32 -9.46
CA GLY A 99 -5.75 -11.21 -8.67
C GLY A 99 -6.63 -10.55 -7.61
N GLY A 100 -6.58 -9.21 -7.50
CA GLY A 100 -7.43 -8.43 -6.58
C GLY A 100 -6.92 -8.36 -5.14
N VAL A 101 -7.69 -7.66 -4.29
CA VAL A 101 -7.35 -7.41 -2.89
C VAL A 101 -8.56 -7.74 -2.01
N ALA A 102 -8.36 -8.55 -0.96
CA ALA A 102 -9.38 -8.85 0.03
C ALA A 102 -8.84 -8.53 1.43
N ALA A 103 -9.47 -7.60 2.15
CA ALA A 103 -9.10 -7.24 3.51
C ALA A 103 -10.28 -7.44 4.46
N SER A 104 -10.11 -8.21 5.53
CA SER A 104 -11.16 -8.54 6.48
C SER A 104 -10.69 -8.56 7.93
N GLY A 105 -11.61 -8.42 8.89
CA GLY A 105 -11.32 -8.65 10.31
C GLY A 105 -10.28 -7.70 10.89
N GLY A 106 -10.44 -6.39 10.66
CA GLY A 106 -9.53 -5.36 11.17
C GLY A 106 -8.17 -5.35 10.47
N SER A 107 -8.14 -5.65 9.17
CA SER A 107 -6.90 -5.67 8.36
C SER A 107 -6.64 -4.33 7.68
N VAL A 108 -5.41 -4.12 7.20
CA VAL A 108 -4.99 -2.85 6.58
C VAL A 108 -4.14 -3.06 5.33
N VAL A 109 -4.46 -2.32 4.27
CA VAL A 109 -3.53 -2.06 3.16
C VAL A 109 -3.20 -0.57 3.18
N ALA A 110 -1.93 -0.20 3.38
CA ALA A 110 -1.54 1.19 3.51
C ALA A 110 -0.31 1.50 2.65
N PHE A 111 -0.40 2.60 1.91
CA PHE A 111 0.73 3.28 1.27
C PHE A 111 0.89 4.63 1.95
N VAL A 112 2.09 4.88 2.46
CA VAL A 112 2.41 6.06 3.28
C VAL A 112 3.72 6.65 2.77
N ASP A 113 3.78 7.98 2.65
CA ASP A 113 5.01 8.71 2.33
C ASP A 113 5.77 8.13 1.12
N SER A 114 5.05 7.70 0.08
CA SER A 114 5.60 6.95 -1.05
C SER A 114 5.58 7.75 -2.34
N ASP A 115 6.65 7.62 -3.12
CA ASP A 115 6.87 8.37 -4.35
C ASP A 115 6.87 7.45 -5.57
N PHE A 116 6.01 7.75 -6.53
CA PHE A 116 5.79 6.94 -7.72
C PHE A 116 6.05 7.76 -8.97
N LEU A 117 7.14 7.46 -9.68
CA LEU A 117 7.69 8.32 -10.72
C LEU A 117 7.66 7.66 -12.11
N LEU A 118 7.15 8.39 -13.11
CA LEU A 118 7.16 8.01 -14.54
C LEU A 118 6.44 6.69 -14.87
N CYS A 119 5.61 6.23 -13.95
CA CYS A 119 4.82 5.01 -14.09
C CYS A 119 3.52 5.29 -14.86
N LYS A 120 3.02 4.32 -15.62
CA LYS A 120 1.67 4.40 -16.17
C LYS A 120 0.61 4.54 -15.07
N HIS A 121 0.74 3.71 -14.04
CA HIS A 121 -0.06 3.80 -12.81
C HIS A 121 0.88 3.68 -11.60
N ALA A 122 0.67 4.50 -10.58
CA ALA A 122 1.33 4.38 -9.28
C ALA A 122 0.89 3.08 -8.59
N VAL A 123 -0.42 2.86 -8.51
CA VAL A 123 -1.02 1.63 -7.99
C VAL A 123 -2.09 1.14 -8.96
N SER A 124 -2.00 -0.12 -9.37
CA SER A 124 -3.00 -0.75 -10.23
C SER A 124 -3.44 -2.09 -9.65
N VAL A 125 -4.75 -2.36 -9.69
CA VAL A 125 -5.32 -3.62 -9.22
C VAL A 125 -6.18 -4.23 -10.31
N ARG A 126 -5.76 -5.39 -10.81
CA ARG A 126 -6.50 -6.24 -11.74
C ARG A 126 -7.20 -7.35 -10.97
N GLY A 127 -8.45 -7.09 -10.62
CA GLY A 127 -9.29 -7.96 -9.81
C GLY A 127 -10.15 -7.15 -8.85
N ALA A 128 -11.15 -7.79 -8.24
CA ALA A 128 -12.02 -7.12 -7.28
C ALA A 128 -11.26 -6.69 -6.02
N VAL A 129 -11.65 -5.53 -5.47
CA VAL A 129 -11.20 -5.08 -4.15
C VAL A 129 -12.36 -5.21 -3.18
N SER A 130 -12.20 -6.03 -2.14
CA SER A 130 -13.22 -6.27 -1.12
C SER A 130 -12.66 -5.99 0.27
N VAL A 131 -13.25 -5.03 0.97
CA VAL A 131 -12.77 -4.55 2.27
C VAL A 131 -13.91 -4.62 3.27
N SER A 132 -13.78 -5.46 4.29
CA SER A 132 -14.81 -5.67 5.32
C SER A 132 -14.28 -5.44 6.73
N GLY A 133 -14.84 -4.46 7.44
CA GLY A 133 -14.35 -4.03 8.77
C GLY A 133 -12.85 -3.77 8.79
N SER A 134 -12.32 -3.18 7.73
CA SER A 134 -10.89 -3.05 7.43
C SER A 134 -10.62 -1.71 6.74
N ALA A 135 -9.34 -1.36 6.57
CA ALA A 135 -8.96 -0.08 5.98
C ALA A 135 -8.04 -0.24 4.76
N VAL A 136 -8.25 0.62 3.76
CA VAL A 136 -7.29 0.90 2.69
C VAL A 136 -6.89 2.37 2.82
N ALA A 137 -5.59 2.65 2.90
CA ALA A 137 -5.09 4.00 3.11
C ALA A 137 -4.00 4.36 2.09
N LEU A 138 -4.13 5.53 1.49
CA LEU A 138 -3.14 6.21 0.66
C LEU A 138 -2.86 7.54 1.33
N VAL A 139 -1.67 7.69 1.91
CA VAL A 139 -1.36 8.84 2.77
C VAL A 139 -0.04 9.47 2.33
N ARG A 140 -0.05 10.79 2.12
CA ARG A 140 1.14 11.58 1.74
C ARG A 140 1.97 10.96 0.62
N SER A 141 1.32 10.39 -0.39
CA SER A 141 2.02 9.79 -1.53
C SER A 141 2.05 10.76 -2.71
N GLU A 142 3.18 10.79 -3.42
CA GLU A 142 3.36 11.57 -4.63
C GLU A 142 3.26 10.68 -5.87
N PHE A 143 2.29 10.97 -6.73
CA PHE A 143 2.07 10.30 -8.01
C PHE A 143 2.59 11.19 -9.13
N LEU A 144 3.89 11.07 -9.40
CA LEU A 144 4.66 11.97 -10.25
C LEU A 144 4.76 11.47 -11.69
N SER A 145 4.34 12.32 -12.63
CA SER A 145 4.36 12.10 -14.07
C SER A 145 3.71 10.78 -14.47
N THR A 146 2.52 10.49 -13.94
CA THR A 146 1.79 9.30 -14.36
C THR A 146 1.16 9.51 -15.74
N GLU A 147 1.39 8.57 -16.65
CA GLU A 147 0.92 8.66 -18.04
C GLU A 147 -0.58 8.37 -18.20
N ASP A 148 -1.19 7.78 -17.17
CA ASP A 148 -2.60 7.41 -17.10
C ASP A 148 -3.08 7.75 -15.66
N TYR A 149 -4.13 7.10 -15.16
CA TYR A 149 -4.59 7.31 -13.78
C TYR A 149 -3.50 7.00 -12.74
N ALA A 150 -3.41 7.76 -11.64
CA ALA A 150 -2.44 7.42 -10.59
C ALA A 150 -2.80 6.08 -9.90
N VAL A 151 -4.06 5.94 -9.48
CA VAL A 151 -4.58 4.72 -8.88
C VAL A 151 -5.70 4.14 -9.75
N ALA A 152 -5.53 2.90 -10.21
CA ALA A 152 -6.47 2.26 -11.14
C ALA A 152 -7.01 0.92 -10.60
N PHE A 153 -8.32 0.85 -10.40
CA PHE A 153 -9.05 -0.39 -10.11
C PHE A 153 -9.75 -0.89 -11.37
N TYR A 154 -9.31 -2.02 -11.92
CA TYR A 154 -9.89 -2.58 -13.16
C TYR A 154 -11.13 -3.46 -12.93
N SER A 155 -11.69 -3.44 -11.72
CA SER A 155 -12.88 -4.20 -11.35
C SER A 155 -13.69 -3.41 -10.31
N THR A 156 -14.63 -4.08 -9.64
CA THR A 156 -15.43 -3.49 -8.57
C THR A 156 -14.61 -3.27 -7.30
N VAL A 157 -14.93 -2.19 -6.59
CA VAL A 157 -14.42 -1.92 -5.24
C VAL A 157 -15.61 -1.97 -4.28
N GLY A 158 -15.53 -2.79 -3.24
CA GLY A 158 -16.58 -2.97 -2.24
C GLY A 158 -16.08 -2.71 -0.83
N LEU A 159 -16.74 -1.79 -0.12
CA LEU A 159 -16.48 -1.44 1.28
C LEU A 159 -17.71 -1.82 2.13
N ALA A 160 -17.53 -2.66 3.15
CA ALA A 160 -18.60 -3.10 4.02
C ALA A 160 -18.21 -3.16 5.51
N GLY A 161 -19.18 -3.07 6.41
CA GLY A 161 -18.98 -3.42 7.83
C GLY A 161 -18.06 -2.46 8.58
N GLY A 162 -18.19 -1.15 8.36
CA GLY A 162 -17.34 -0.13 9.00
C GLY A 162 -15.98 0.06 8.34
N SER A 163 -15.83 -0.38 7.08
CA SER A 163 -14.58 -0.22 6.34
C SER A 163 -14.29 1.23 5.98
N MET A 164 -13.03 1.49 5.66
CA MET A 164 -12.60 2.80 5.18
C MET A 164 -11.69 2.69 3.95
N LEU A 165 -11.91 3.59 2.99
CA LEU A 165 -10.90 3.99 2.01
C LEU A 165 -10.50 5.43 2.33
N LEU A 166 -9.25 5.65 2.71
CA LEU A 166 -8.71 6.95 3.06
C LEU A 166 -7.66 7.37 2.03
N ALA A 167 -7.88 8.49 1.35
CA ALA A 167 -6.88 9.20 0.57
C ALA A 167 -6.58 10.53 1.26
N LYS A 168 -5.40 10.69 1.84
CA LYS A 168 -5.05 11.85 2.65
C LYS A 168 -3.71 12.45 2.25
N GLY A 169 -3.70 13.70 1.82
CA GLY A 169 -2.47 14.44 1.54
C GLY A 169 -1.70 13.95 0.32
N ASN A 170 -2.34 13.24 -0.62
CA ASN A 170 -1.66 12.75 -1.82
C ASN A 170 -1.56 13.85 -2.89
N VAL A 171 -0.51 13.80 -3.70
CA VAL A 171 -0.31 14.72 -4.82
C VAL A 171 -0.30 13.94 -6.12
N HIS A 172 -1.04 14.41 -7.11
CA HIS A 172 -1.04 13.89 -8.48
C HIS A 172 -0.77 15.02 -9.45
N ASP A 173 0.40 14.97 -10.09
CA ASP A 173 0.83 15.96 -11.08
C ASP A 173 0.61 15.50 -12.54
N GLY A 174 -0.03 14.34 -12.72
CA GLY A 174 -0.36 13.82 -14.04
C GLY A 174 -1.38 14.72 -14.74
N VAL A 175 -1.11 15.03 -16.00
CA VAL A 175 -2.02 15.84 -16.86
C VAL A 175 -2.84 14.98 -17.82
N SER A 176 -2.55 13.68 -17.91
CA SER A 176 -3.19 12.78 -18.87
C SER A 176 -4.57 12.31 -18.41
N ARG A 177 -4.73 12.01 -17.11
CA ARG A 177 -5.92 11.41 -16.51
C ARG A 177 -6.06 11.82 -15.05
N GLU A 178 -7.21 11.51 -14.46
CA GLU A 178 -7.57 11.80 -13.07
C GLU A 178 -6.74 10.97 -12.05
N MET A 179 -6.79 11.34 -10.76
CA MET A 179 -6.01 10.68 -9.71
C MET A 179 -6.46 9.24 -9.45
N LEU A 180 -7.77 9.00 -9.35
CA LEU A 180 -8.29 7.67 -9.05
C LEU A 180 -9.36 7.25 -10.05
N TYR A 181 -9.21 6.03 -10.56
CA TYR A 181 -10.12 5.41 -11.50
C TYR A 181 -10.62 4.06 -11.01
N ALA A 182 -11.89 3.79 -11.25
CA ALA A 182 -12.47 2.47 -11.12
C ALA A 182 -13.28 2.12 -12.37
N ALA A 183 -12.92 1.02 -13.03
CA ALA A 183 -13.64 0.49 -14.18
C ALA A 183 -15.00 -0.09 -13.78
N GLY A 184 -15.06 -0.72 -12.61
CA GLY A 184 -16.30 -1.20 -12.00
C GLY A 184 -16.89 -0.19 -11.01
N ALA A 185 -18.08 -0.50 -10.50
CA ALA A 185 -18.71 0.31 -9.46
C ALA A 185 -17.88 0.28 -8.16
N VAL A 186 -17.80 1.43 -7.51
CA VAL A 186 -17.35 1.58 -6.13
C VAL A 186 -18.59 1.58 -5.25
N THR A 187 -18.70 0.58 -4.39
CA THR A 187 -19.86 0.38 -3.52
C THR A 187 -19.44 0.48 -2.06
N ALA A 188 -20.23 1.19 -1.26
CA ALA A 188 -20.01 1.27 0.18
C ALA A 188 -21.31 1.01 0.94
N ALA A 189 -21.26 0.17 1.97
CA ALA A 189 -22.36 -0.11 2.88
C ALA A 189 -21.89 0.01 4.34
N GLY A 190 -22.48 0.92 5.10
CA GLY A 190 -22.04 1.20 6.48
C GLY A 190 -20.54 1.52 6.58
N SER A 191 -19.96 2.18 5.57
CA SER A 191 -18.52 2.36 5.38
C SER A 191 -18.19 3.76 4.88
N THR A 192 -16.93 4.20 5.02
CA THR A 192 -16.54 5.57 4.69
C THR A 192 -15.53 5.61 3.56
N LEU A 193 -15.77 6.44 2.55
CA LEU A 193 -14.73 6.94 1.66
C LEU A 193 -14.34 8.34 2.13
N SER A 194 -13.05 8.57 2.37
CA SER A 194 -12.54 9.85 2.81
C SER A 194 -11.42 10.36 1.92
N PHE A 195 -11.57 11.60 1.46
CA PHE A 195 -10.57 12.30 0.66
C PHE A 195 -10.24 13.64 1.31
N VAL A 196 -9.02 13.79 1.80
CA VAL A 196 -8.61 14.95 2.58
C VAL A 196 -7.30 15.53 2.08
N ARG A 197 -7.27 16.83 1.77
CA ARG A 197 -6.04 17.54 1.40
C ARG A 197 -5.26 16.91 0.23
N ASN A 198 -5.94 16.20 -0.67
CA ASN A 198 -5.30 15.70 -1.88
C ASN A 198 -5.21 16.82 -2.91
N ARG A 199 -4.18 16.82 -3.75
CA ARG A 199 -3.98 17.79 -4.83
C ARG A 199 -3.88 17.08 -6.17
N ALA A 200 -4.66 17.51 -7.15
CA ALA A 200 -4.58 17.07 -8.54
C ALA A 200 -4.49 18.27 -9.49
N LEU A 201 -3.68 18.17 -10.55
CA LEU A 201 -3.58 19.23 -11.55
C LEU A 201 -4.81 19.35 -12.45
N LEU A 202 -5.58 18.28 -12.63
CA LEU A 202 -6.81 18.31 -13.41
C LEU A 202 -8.00 18.83 -12.57
N PRO A 203 -8.96 19.55 -13.16
CA PRO A 203 -10.19 19.95 -12.48
C PRO A 203 -11.04 18.77 -11.98
N ARG A 204 -10.82 17.57 -12.53
CA ARG A 204 -11.46 16.34 -12.12
C ARG A 204 -10.44 15.44 -11.43
N MET A 205 -10.76 14.97 -10.22
CA MET A 205 -9.89 14.11 -9.42
C MET A 205 -10.25 12.63 -9.54
N LEU A 206 -11.53 12.32 -9.75
CA LEU A 206 -12.05 10.96 -9.73
C LEU A 206 -12.77 10.61 -11.04
N SER A 207 -12.56 9.38 -11.51
CA SER A 207 -13.25 8.80 -12.65
C SER A 207 -13.80 7.43 -12.26
N LEU A 208 -14.96 7.43 -11.61
CA LEU A 208 -15.59 6.23 -11.06
C LEU A 208 -17.11 6.37 -11.01
N SER A 209 -17.81 5.25 -10.86
CA SER A 209 -19.24 5.21 -10.52
C SER A 209 -19.39 4.84 -9.05
N LEU A 210 -19.97 5.74 -8.25
CA LEU A 210 -20.14 5.56 -6.80
C LEU A 210 -21.57 5.16 -6.46
N SER A 211 -21.73 4.16 -5.58
CA SER A 211 -23.00 3.77 -4.99
C SER A 211 -22.86 3.66 -3.47
N LEU A 212 -23.56 4.55 -2.75
CA LEU A 212 -23.59 4.58 -1.29
C LEU A 212 -24.90 3.94 -0.81
N ALA A 213 -24.80 2.84 -0.06
CA ALA A 213 -25.91 2.23 0.64
C ALA A 213 -26.11 2.87 2.03
N ALA A 214 -27.14 2.44 2.76
CA ALA A 214 -27.46 2.98 4.08
C ALA A 214 -26.23 2.98 5.03
N GLY A 215 -26.00 4.10 5.70
CA GLY A 215 -24.87 4.31 6.62
C GLY A 215 -23.50 4.45 5.95
N ALA A 216 -23.43 4.48 4.61
CA ALA A 216 -22.21 4.80 3.91
C ALA A 216 -22.04 6.32 3.76
N HIS A 217 -20.80 6.78 3.83
CA HIS A 217 -20.46 8.20 3.79
C HIS A 217 -19.33 8.45 2.79
N LEU A 218 -19.48 9.50 1.99
CA LEU A 218 -18.39 10.10 1.26
C LEU A 218 -18.03 11.43 1.92
N ARG A 219 -16.89 11.46 2.61
CA ARG A 219 -16.40 12.63 3.34
C ARG A 219 -15.24 13.27 2.60
N VAL A 220 -15.29 14.58 2.46
CA VAL A 220 -14.28 15.33 1.73
C VAL A 220 -13.88 16.58 2.50
N ALA A 221 -12.59 16.92 2.49
CA ALA A 221 -12.10 18.13 3.13
C ALA A 221 -10.87 18.68 2.41
N CYS A 222 -10.93 19.96 2.03
CA CYS A 222 -9.76 20.73 1.59
C CYS A 222 -8.94 20.11 0.44
N ASN A 223 -9.59 19.41 -0.50
CA ASN A 223 -8.89 18.90 -1.70
C ASN A 223 -8.71 20.03 -2.72
N ASP A 224 -7.66 19.94 -3.51
CA ASP A 224 -7.32 20.87 -4.58
C ASP A 224 -7.42 20.15 -5.93
N ALA A 225 -8.29 20.63 -6.80
CA ALA A 225 -8.46 20.12 -8.15
C ALA A 225 -8.33 21.26 -9.16
N GLY A 226 -7.37 21.16 -10.08
CA GLY A 226 -7.15 22.19 -11.08
C GLY A 226 -6.54 23.48 -10.53
N GLY A 227 -5.81 23.41 -9.40
CA GLY A 227 -5.24 24.57 -8.73
C GLY A 227 -6.25 25.37 -7.90
N ARG A 228 -7.36 24.73 -7.50
CA ARG A 228 -8.44 25.33 -6.73
C ARG A 228 -8.86 24.42 -5.60
N VAL A 229 -8.84 24.97 -4.38
CA VAL A 229 -9.37 24.30 -3.20
C VAL A 229 -10.89 24.20 -3.30
N LEU A 230 -11.41 22.98 -3.20
CA LEU A 230 -12.83 22.66 -3.27
C LEU A 230 -13.49 22.83 -1.90
N SER A 231 -14.63 23.51 -1.88
CA SER A 231 -15.31 23.98 -0.67
C SER A 231 -16.81 23.67 -0.62
N THR A 232 -17.45 23.35 -1.75
CA THR A 232 -18.88 23.00 -1.80
C THR A 232 -19.13 21.63 -2.42
N ALA A 233 -20.29 21.05 -2.14
CA ALA A 233 -20.65 19.74 -2.65
C ALA A 233 -20.75 19.71 -4.19
N GLU A 234 -21.18 20.80 -4.82
CA GLU A 234 -21.25 20.94 -6.28
C GLU A 234 -19.86 20.93 -6.92
N GLU A 235 -18.89 21.56 -6.26
CA GLU A 235 -17.50 21.58 -6.71
C GLU A 235 -16.87 20.20 -6.65
N TYR A 236 -17.14 19.46 -5.58
CA TYR A 236 -16.73 18.06 -5.46
C TYR A 236 -17.44 17.16 -6.48
N ALA A 237 -18.75 17.33 -6.70
CA ALA A 237 -19.49 16.60 -7.73
C ALA A 237 -18.88 16.83 -9.13
N ALA A 238 -18.57 18.07 -9.47
CA ALA A 238 -17.86 18.43 -10.71
C ALA A 238 -16.45 17.80 -10.79
N ALA A 239 -15.76 17.65 -9.65
CA ALA A 239 -14.47 16.98 -9.56
C ALA A 239 -14.56 15.44 -9.61
N GLY A 240 -15.75 14.86 -9.80
CA GLY A 240 -15.97 13.42 -10.03
C GLY A 240 -16.36 12.62 -8.80
N PHE A 241 -16.71 13.27 -7.69
CA PHE A 241 -17.05 12.63 -6.42
C PHE A 241 -18.48 12.06 -6.37
N GLY A 242 -19.26 12.17 -7.45
CA GLY A 242 -20.63 11.64 -7.53
C GLY A 242 -21.68 12.74 -7.41
N ASP A 243 -22.82 12.40 -6.80
CA ASP A 243 -23.95 13.33 -6.65
C ASP A 243 -23.75 14.25 -5.44
N ALA A 244 -23.93 15.56 -5.64
CA ALA A 244 -23.70 16.58 -4.61
C ALA A 244 -24.51 16.35 -3.33
N GLY A 245 -25.73 15.81 -3.43
CA GLY A 245 -26.59 15.53 -2.27
C GLY A 245 -26.08 14.40 -1.37
N SER A 246 -25.05 13.66 -1.80
CA SER A 246 -24.46 12.53 -1.08
C SER A 246 -23.05 12.80 -0.52
N ILE A 247 -22.56 14.03 -0.66
CA ILE A 247 -21.19 14.43 -0.30
C ILE A 247 -21.20 15.20 1.02
N ASP A 248 -20.54 14.65 2.03
CA ASP A 248 -20.33 15.29 3.32
C ASP A 248 -19.05 16.17 3.25
N VAL A 249 -19.23 17.48 3.10
CA VAL A 249 -18.11 18.44 2.99
C VAL A 249 -17.76 19.02 4.36
N ALA A 250 -16.50 18.89 4.75
CA ALA A 250 -15.92 19.58 5.92
C ALA A 250 -15.01 20.73 5.48
N GLY A 251 -14.94 21.78 6.29
CA GLY A 251 -14.06 22.92 6.08
C GLY A 251 -12.58 22.56 6.23
N CYS A 252 -11.69 23.38 5.66
CA CYS A 252 -10.25 23.17 5.77
C CYS A 252 -9.73 23.24 7.21
N ASP A 253 -10.39 24.03 8.07
CA ASP A 253 -10.03 24.20 9.48
C ASP A 253 -10.77 23.23 10.41
N ASP A 254 -11.68 22.42 9.86
CA ASP A 254 -12.37 21.40 10.62
C ASP A 254 -11.44 20.20 10.85
N CYS A 255 -11.58 19.58 12.02
CA CYS A 255 -10.89 18.35 12.36
C CYS A 255 -11.84 17.43 13.08
N ASP A 256 -12.44 16.55 12.29
CA ASP A 256 -13.29 15.49 12.74
C ASP A 256 -12.63 14.13 12.46
N ARG A 257 -12.85 13.18 13.37
CA ARG A 257 -12.30 11.83 13.31
C ARG A 257 -12.94 10.98 12.23
N ASP A 258 -14.18 11.25 11.84
CA ASP A 258 -14.89 10.48 10.82
C ASP A 258 -14.40 10.82 9.40
N THR A 259 -13.84 12.02 9.24
CA THR A 259 -13.25 12.53 8.01
C THR A 259 -11.74 12.28 7.96
N HIS A 260 -11.00 12.67 8.99
CA HIS A 260 -9.52 12.74 8.89
C HIS A 260 -8.79 11.46 9.34
N CYS A 261 -9.51 10.51 9.92
CA CYS A 261 -8.97 9.35 10.62
C CYS A 261 -9.83 8.10 10.35
N TYR A 262 -9.32 6.92 10.70
CA TYR A 262 -10.14 5.71 10.81
C TYR A 262 -10.95 5.75 12.12
N ALA A 263 -12.16 6.27 12.05
CA ALA A 263 -13.02 6.51 13.22
C ALA A 263 -13.12 5.36 14.24
N PRO A 264 -13.26 4.07 13.85
CA PRO A 264 -13.32 2.99 14.82
C PRO A 264 -12.05 2.84 15.68
N GLY A 265 -10.90 3.28 15.18
CA GLY A 265 -9.63 3.31 15.92
C GLY A 265 -9.32 4.65 16.58
N THR A 266 -10.15 5.68 16.42
CA THR A 266 -9.87 7.05 16.88
C THR A 266 -10.71 7.42 18.10
N ALA A 267 -10.03 7.80 19.19
CA ALA A 267 -10.67 8.31 20.40
C ALA A 267 -11.17 9.75 20.18
N THR A 268 -10.29 10.63 19.72
CA THR A 268 -10.59 12.03 19.41
C THR A 268 -9.76 12.52 18.22
N ALA A 269 -10.23 13.58 17.56
CA ALA A 269 -9.45 14.32 16.57
C ALA A 269 -9.49 15.81 16.95
N SER A 270 -8.37 16.50 16.81
CA SER A 270 -8.27 17.92 17.11
C SER A 270 -7.22 18.60 16.25
N MET A 271 -7.46 19.87 15.93
CA MET A 271 -6.46 20.70 15.26
C MET A 271 -5.27 20.94 16.18
N LYS A 272 -4.07 20.72 15.65
CA LYS A 272 -2.80 21.05 16.29
C LYS A 272 -1.86 21.64 15.23
N ASP A 273 -1.39 22.86 15.45
CA ASP A 273 -0.47 23.56 14.54
C ASP A 273 -0.96 23.60 13.07
N GLY A 274 -2.27 23.81 12.87
CA GLY A 274 -2.89 23.87 11.54
C GLY A 274 -3.13 22.51 10.86
N VAL A 275 -2.82 21.40 11.53
CA VAL A 275 -3.00 20.04 11.03
C VAL A 275 -3.97 19.28 11.91
N CYS A 276 -4.86 18.49 11.30
CA CYS A 276 -5.76 17.62 12.04
C CYS A 276 -5.00 16.39 12.56
N VAL A 277 -4.91 16.28 13.88
CA VAL A 277 -4.22 15.17 14.57
C VAL A 277 -5.25 14.22 15.15
N CYS A 278 -5.10 12.92 14.85
CA CYS A 278 -5.93 11.85 15.37
C CYS A 278 -5.28 11.25 16.62
N LEU A 279 -5.99 11.28 17.74
CA LEU A 279 -5.61 10.53 18.94
C LEU A 279 -6.23 9.13 18.87
N CYS A 280 -5.40 8.11 18.75
CA CYS A 280 -5.88 6.74 18.63
C CYS A 280 -6.41 6.20 19.95
N GLY A 281 -7.54 5.52 19.88
CA GLY A 281 -8.10 4.74 20.97
C GLY A 281 -7.52 3.33 21.01
N SER A 282 -8.18 2.45 21.75
CA SER A 282 -7.81 1.04 21.81
C SER A 282 -7.88 0.38 20.43
N GLY A 283 -6.73 -0.05 19.92
CA GLY A 283 -6.64 -0.82 18.67
C GLY A 283 -6.50 0.02 17.40
N GLY A 284 -6.46 1.35 17.49
CA GLY A 284 -6.04 2.22 16.39
C GLY A 284 -4.54 2.50 16.45
N TYR A 285 -3.89 2.61 15.29
CA TYR A 285 -2.45 2.82 15.20
C TYR A 285 -2.06 3.82 14.12
N GLY A 286 -0.92 4.49 14.35
CA GLY A 286 -0.37 5.49 13.44
C GLY A 286 -1.21 6.77 13.39
N GLU A 287 -0.83 7.71 12.54
CA GLU A 287 -1.49 9.01 12.44
C GLU A 287 -2.95 8.97 11.97
N ALA A 288 -3.34 7.91 11.28
CA ALA A 288 -4.69 7.70 10.78
C ALA A 288 -5.50 6.75 11.68
N CYS A 289 -4.90 6.25 12.77
CA CYS A 289 -5.52 5.31 13.71
C CYS A 289 -6.10 4.04 13.06
N VAL A 290 -5.45 3.55 12.01
CA VAL A 290 -5.86 2.36 11.28
C VAL A 290 -5.74 1.08 12.13
N PRO A 291 -6.48 0.00 11.82
CA PRO A 291 -6.60 -1.20 12.66
C PRO A 291 -5.30 -1.93 13.06
N VAL A 292 -4.23 -1.78 12.29
CA VAL A 292 -2.92 -2.41 12.51
C VAL A 292 -1.88 -1.31 12.41
N GLY A 293 -0.86 -1.29 13.26
CA GLY A 293 0.19 -0.29 13.18
C GLY A 293 1.24 -0.59 12.12
N ALA A 294 1.88 0.48 11.62
CA ALA A 294 3.18 0.34 10.99
C ALA A 294 4.11 -0.41 11.97
N PRO A 295 4.77 -1.49 11.55
CA PRO A 295 5.63 -2.24 12.46
C PRO A 295 6.80 -1.37 12.89
N ALA A 296 7.25 -1.55 14.13
CA ALA A 296 8.49 -0.97 14.59
C ALA A 296 9.63 -1.47 13.68
N LEU A 297 10.22 -0.54 12.94
CA LEU A 297 11.35 -0.86 12.09
C LEU A 297 12.53 -1.28 12.98
N PRO A 298 13.23 -2.37 12.63
CA PRO A 298 14.21 -2.98 13.50
C PRO A 298 15.39 -2.04 13.80
N SER A 299 15.71 -1.88 15.08
CA SER A 299 17.01 -1.37 15.53
C SER A 299 18.12 -2.41 15.31
N ALA A 300 19.40 -2.02 15.42
CA ALA A 300 20.53 -2.94 15.39
C ALA A 300 20.33 -4.08 16.42
N VAL A 301 20.10 -5.32 15.94
CA VAL A 301 19.75 -6.46 16.79
C VAL A 301 21.01 -6.97 17.51
N GLY A 302 20.94 -7.05 18.83
CA GLY A 302 21.90 -7.77 19.68
C GLY A 302 21.69 -9.28 19.62
N THR A 303 22.75 -10.04 19.85
CA THR A 303 22.79 -11.50 19.74
C THR A 303 21.91 -12.20 20.77
N ALA A 304 20.85 -12.89 20.33
CA ALA A 304 20.07 -13.84 21.13
C ALA A 304 20.07 -15.24 20.45
N PRO A 305 19.92 -16.34 21.21
CA PRO A 305 20.24 -17.69 20.72
C PRO A 305 19.28 -18.29 19.67
N SER A 306 18.10 -17.68 19.45
CA SER A 306 17.16 -18.04 18.36
C SER A 306 17.19 -17.05 17.18
N VAL A 307 18.14 -16.11 17.22
CA VAL A 307 18.35 -15.10 16.20
C VAL A 307 19.39 -15.60 15.20
N PHE A 308 18.96 -15.70 13.95
CA PHE A 308 19.86 -15.92 12.84
C PHE A 308 20.23 -14.56 12.23
N PHE A 309 21.50 -14.18 12.33
CA PHE A 309 22.02 -12.94 11.75
C PHE A 309 23.07 -13.22 10.68
N ARG A 310 22.96 -12.51 9.55
CA ARG A 310 24.01 -12.41 8.54
C ARG A 310 24.12 -10.99 8.03
N GLU A 311 25.34 -10.59 7.73
CA GLU A 311 25.69 -9.26 7.25
C GLU A 311 26.76 -9.38 6.17
N GLY A 312 26.66 -8.55 5.12
CA GLY A 312 27.66 -8.50 4.06
C GLY A 312 27.75 -9.78 3.23
N VAL A 313 26.62 -10.47 3.04
CA VAL A 313 26.56 -11.74 2.29
C VAL A 313 26.12 -11.50 0.84
N THR A 314 26.81 -12.16 -0.09
CA THR A 314 26.36 -12.26 -1.49
C THR A 314 25.67 -13.60 -1.71
N LEU A 315 24.40 -13.57 -2.09
CA LEU A 315 23.57 -14.74 -2.33
C LEU A 315 23.46 -14.99 -3.83
N GLN A 316 24.15 -16.03 -4.32
CA GLN A 316 24.11 -16.41 -5.73
C GLN A 316 23.01 -17.43 -6.09
N SER A 317 22.46 -18.09 -5.07
CA SER A 317 21.46 -19.14 -5.27
C SER A 317 20.58 -19.26 -4.03
N VAL A 318 20.54 -20.43 -3.38
CA VAL A 318 19.68 -20.69 -2.24
C VAL A 318 20.44 -20.44 -0.94
N PHE A 319 19.90 -19.56 -0.11
CA PHE A 319 20.36 -19.37 1.27
C PHE A 319 19.38 -20.02 2.23
N VAL A 320 19.85 -21.03 2.96
CA VAL A 320 19.02 -21.78 3.91
C VAL A 320 19.26 -21.26 5.32
N VAL A 321 18.21 -20.75 5.96
CA VAL A 321 18.25 -20.40 7.38
C VAL A 321 18.24 -21.70 8.22
N PRO A 322 19.06 -21.80 9.26
CA PRO A 322 19.05 -22.94 10.16
C PRO A 322 17.68 -23.20 10.79
N ALA A 323 17.49 -24.46 11.12
CA ALA A 323 16.29 -24.92 11.79
C ALA A 323 16.10 -24.25 13.17
N GLY A 324 14.89 -23.81 13.48
CA GLY A 324 14.53 -23.25 14.79
C GLY A 324 14.73 -21.74 14.95
N ALA A 325 15.22 -21.03 13.93
CA ALA A 325 15.31 -19.57 13.97
C ALA A 325 13.90 -18.95 14.05
N SER A 326 13.64 -18.16 15.10
CA SER A 326 12.42 -17.38 15.26
C SER A 326 12.59 -15.95 14.74
N GLU A 327 13.83 -15.49 14.67
CA GLU A 327 14.21 -14.20 14.12
C GLU A 327 15.33 -14.39 13.09
N VAL A 328 15.13 -13.82 11.91
CA VAL A 328 16.07 -13.85 10.80
C VAL A 328 16.36 -12.43 10.38
N THR A 329 17.60 -12.01 10.52
CA THR A 329 18.05 -10.67 10.14
C THR A 329 19.19 -10.78 9.14
N LEU A 330 18.96 -10.19 7.97
CA LEU A 330 19.92 -10.12 6.89
C LEU A 330 20.23 -8.64 6.61
N ARG A 331 21.51 -8.28 6.62
CA ARG A 331 22.00 -6.91 6.36
C ARG A 331 23.01 -6.87 5.23
N HIS A 332 23.03 -5.77 4.50
CA HIS A 332 23.99 -5.53 3.41
C HIS A 332 24.07 -6.74 2.47
N VAL A 333 22.90 -7.24 2.06
CA VAL A 333 22.79 -8.48 1.28
C VAL A 333 22.79 -8.14 -0.20
N VAL A 334 23.75 -8.71 -0.92
CA VAL A 334 23.79 -8.65 -2.38
C VAL A 334 23.11 -9.90 -2.92
N LEU A 335 21.99 -9.75 -3.58
CA LEU A 335 21.33 -10.79 -4.35
C LEU A 335 22.00 -10.83 -5.73
N ASP A 336 22.84 -11.82 -6.00
CA ASP A 336 23.62 -11.92 -7.24
C ASP A 336 23.02 -12.98 -8.17
N GLY A 337 22.39 -12.53 -9.25
CA GLY A 337 21.69 -13.37 -10.23
C GLY A 337 20.17 -13.24 -10.21
N VAL A 338 19.54 -13.98 -11.10
CA VAL A 338 18.12 -13.79 -11.51
C VAL A 338 17.11 -14.39 -10.52
N SER A 339 17.53 -15.29 -9.63
CA SER A 339 16.61 -16.00 -8.71
C SER A 339 17.26 -16.44 -7.39
N PRO A 340 17.90 -15.54 -6.62
CA PRO A 340 18.36 -15.89 -5.29
C PRO A 340 17.17 -16.16 -4.38
N VAL A 341 17.23 -17.26 -3.63
CA VAL A 341 16.14 -17.73 -2.79
C VAL A 341 16.60 -17.74 -1.34
N LEU A 342 15.97 -16.92 -0.50
CA LEU A 342 16.07 -17.06 0.94
C LEU A 342 15.05 -18.08 1.43
N TYR A 343 15.52 -19.28 1.78
CA TYR A 343 14.68 -20.32 2.37
C TYR A 343 14.73 -20.24 3.89
N VAL A 344 13.61 -19.82 4.50
CA VAL A 344 13.42 -19.84 5.95
C VAL A 344 12.53 -21.03 6.30
N PRO A 345 13.07 -22.10 6.92
CA PRO A 345 12.27 -23.28 7.23
C PRO A 345 11.23 -22.99 8.32
N TRP A 346 10.04 -23.56 8.14
CA TRP A 346 8.94 -23.48 9.09
C TRP A 346 9.30 -24.19 10.40
N MET A 347 9.50 -23.45 11.51
CA MET A 347 9.68 -24.05 12.84
C MET A 347 9.16 -23.25 14.04
N ALA A 348 8.79 -21.98 13.90
CA ALA A 348 8.28 -21.21 15.03
C ALA A 348 6.76 -21.44 15.20
N ARG A 349 6.32 -21.70 16.45
CA ARG A 349 4.89 -21.82 16.77
C ARG A 349 4.19 -20.47 16.88
N ASP A 350 4.92 -19.44 17.30
CA ASP A 350 4.37 -18.13 17.68
C ASP A 350 4.64 -17.02 16.65
N GLY A 351 4.83 -17.40 15.38
CA GLY A 351 5.23 -16.48 14.32
C GLY A 351 6.74 -16.47 14.07
N VAL A 352 7.16 -16.03 12.88
CA VAL A 352 8.57 -15.76 12.55
C VAL A 352 8.72 -14.27 12.24
N ARG A 353 9.81 -13.66 12.71
CA ARG A 353 10.22 -12.31 12.31
C ARG A 353 11.36 -12.41 11.29
N ILE A 354 11.14 -11.88 10.09
CA ILE A 354 12.15 -11.81 9.03
C ILE A 354 12.39 -10.35 8.68
N VAL A 355 13.62 -9.92 8.84
CA VAL A 355 14.10 -8.59 8.50
C VAL A 355 15.17 -8.73 7.43
N VAL A 356 14.95 -8.09 6.29
CA VAL A 356 15.96 -7.95 5.25
C VAL A 356 16.19 -6.46 5.06
N GLN A 357 17.43 -6.03 5.31
CA GLN A 357 17.84 -4.64 5.36
C GLN A 357 19.03 -4.41 4.43
N ASP A 358 19.08 -3.24 3.77
CA ASP A 358 20.16 -2.88 2.85
C ASP A 358 20.38 -3.93 1.76
N VAL A 359 19.29 -4.37 1.13
CA VAL A 359 19.34 -5.34 0.03
C VAL A 359 19.71 -4.63 -1.27
N SER A 360 20.66 -5.18 -2.00
CA SER A 360 20.97 -4.80 -3.37
C SER A 360 20.83 -6.00 -4.31
N LEU A 361 20.46 -5.74 -5.56
CA LEU A 361 20.43 -6.74 -6.63
C LEU A 361 21.62 -6.49 -7.56
N LEU A 362 22.33 -7.56 -7.92
CA LEU A 362 23.47 -7.56 -8.83
C LEU A 362 23.22 -8.64 -9.89
N ASN A 363 23.47 -8.36 -11.17
CA ASN A 363 23.28 -9.33 -12.27
C ASN A 363 21.88 -10.01 -12.32
N GLY A 364 20.86 -9.31 -11.80
CA GLY A 364 19.48 -9.80 -11.67
C GLY A 364 18.62 -9.59 -12.90
#